data_AF-A0A7W9BGK4-F1
#
_entry.id   AF-A0A7W9BGK4-F1
#
_cell.length_a   1.000
_cell.length_b   1.000
_cell.length_c   1.000
_cell.angle_alpha   90.00
_cell.angle_beta   90.00
_cell.angle_gamma   90.00
#
_symmetry.space_group_name_H-M   'P 1'
#
loop_
_entity.id
_entity.type
_entity.pdbx_description
1 polymer ?
#
loop_
_entity_poly.entity_id
_entity_poly.type
_entity_poly.pdbx_seq_one_letter_code
_entity_poly.pdbx_strand_id
1 'polypeptide(L)'
;MAGQAKQKLTGALDARKGTAADYVEQLARTVQRSGQQFEGQQDWLASAIGRGAAELNTLAGTIRDKDLGQLASEVQSFARAQPALFMGAALAAGFAVARLGKVAAGSLSRDDLPTMPEMSHGQH
;
A
#
# COMPACT_ATOMS: atom_id res chain seq x y z
N MET A 1 -8.42 -17.66 -20.19
CA MET A 1 -8.07 -16.23 -20.12
C MET A 1 -7.49 -15.79 -18.77
N ALA A 2 -7.99 -16.26 -17.61
CA ALA A 2 -7.44 -15.90 -16.29
C ALA A 2 -5.95 -16.25 -16.08
N GLY A 3 -5.48 -17.40 -16.63
CA GLY A 3 -4.09 -17.83 -16.51
C GLY A 3 -3.09 -16.86 -17.16
N GLN A 4 -3.36 -16.41 -18.39
CA GLN A 4 -2.48 -15.46 -19.10
C GLN A 4 -2.44 -14.08 -18.44
N ALA A 5 -3.57 -13.60 -17.93
CA ALA A 5 -3.62 -12.36 -17.17
C ALA A 5 -2.76 -12.45 -15.90
N LYS A 6 -2.88 -13.56 -15.16
CA LYS A 6 -2.05 -13.84 -13.98
C LYS A 6 -0.58 -13.89 -14.34
N GLN A 7 -0.20 -14.58 -15.42
CA GLN A 7 1.20 -14.75 -15.81
C GLN A 7 1.87 -13.44 -16.24
N LYS A 8 1.16 -12.61 -17.00
CA LYS A 8 1.62 -11.25 -17.35
C LYS A 8 1.76 -10.36 -16.12
N LEU A 9 0.82 -10.47 -15.18
CA LEU A 9 0.85 -9.72 -13.92
C LEU A 9 2.04 -10.16 -13.06
N THR A 10 2.27 -11.47 -12.91
CA THR A 10 3.41 -12.00 -12.16
C THR A 10 4.73 -11.53 -12.75
N GLY A 11 4.90 -11.60 -14.08
CA GLY A 11 6.13 -11.15 -14.74
C GLY A 11 6.42 -9.65 -14.56
N ALA A 12 5.38 -8.81 -14.60
CA ALA A 12 5.52 -7.37 -14.34
C ALA A 12 5.81 -7.04 -12.87
N LEU A 13 5.29 -7.86 -11.94
CA LEU A 13 5.52 -7.73 -10.50
C LEU A 13 6.94 -8.17 -10.12
N ASP A 14 7.44 -9.27 -10.70
CA ASP A 14 8.80 -9.77 -10.45
C ASP A 14 9.86 -8.70 -10.70
N ALA A 15 9.73 -7.97 -11.81
CA ALA A 15 10.62 -6.86 -12.14
C ALA A 15 10.59 -5.68 -11.14
N ARG A 16 9.55 -5.59 -10.29
CA ARG A 16 9.32 -4.49 -9.34
C ARG A 16 9.44 -4.92 -7.87
N LYS A 17 9.56 -6.21 -7.58
CA LYS A 17 9.71 -6.76 -6.22
C LYS A 17 10.90 -6.17 -5.48
N GLY A 18 12.05 -6.04 -6.17
CA GLY A 18 13.27 -5.47 -5.59
C GLY A 18 13.06 -4.07 -5.02
N THR A 19 12.47 -3.18 -5.83
CA THR A 19 12.14 -1.81 -5.44
C THR A 19 11.11 -1.78 -4.30
N ALA A 20 10.08 -2.62 -4.35
CA ALA A 20 9.09 -2.71 -3.28
C ALA A 20 9.70 -3.18 -1.96
N ALA A 21 10.58 -4.18 -2.00
CA ALA A 21 11.32 -4.65 -0.83
C ALA A 21 12.20 -3.54 -0.24
N ASP A 22 12.93 -2.78 -1.08
CA ASP A 22 13.78 -1.68 -0.63
C ASP A 22 12.97 -0.58 0.10
N TYR A 23 11.78 -0.26 -0.41
CA TYR A 23 10.88 0.70 0.25
C TYR A 23 10.42 0.21 1.62
N VAL A 24 10.01 -1.06 1.72
CA VAL A 24 9.57 -1.66 3.00
C VAL A 24 10.73 -1.73 3.99
N GLU A 25 11.93 -2.05 3.53
CA GLU A 25 13.14 -2.10 4.36
C GLU A 25 13.53 -0.70 4.87
N GLN A 26 13.43 0.33 4.02
CA GLN A 26 13.63 1.73 4.44
C GLN A 26 12.60 2.18 5.47
N LEU A 27 11.34 1.76 5.31
CA LEU A 27 10.29 2.04 6.28
C LEU A 27 10.60 1.33 7.61
N ALA A 28 10.94 0.05 7.58
CA ALA A 28 11.34 -0.71 8.77
C ALA A 28 12.47 -0.01 9.54
N ARG A 29 13.51 0.42 8.84
CA ARG A 29 14.62 1.20 9.43
C ARG A 29 14.16 2.52 10.03
N THR A 30 13.21 3.21 9.41
CA THR A 30 12.72 4.51 9.90
C THR A 30 11.83 4.34 11.13
N VAL A 31 10.97 3.32 11.12
CA VAL A 31 10.14 2.92 12.26
C VAL A 31 11.03 2.49 13.43
N GLN A 32 12.03 1.64 13.19
CA GLN A 32 12.99 1.21 14.21
C GLN A 32 13.73 2.39 14.84
N ARG A 33 14.27 3.30 14.01
CA ARG A 33 14.95 4.51 14.49
C ARG A 33 14.04 5.43 15.29
N SER A 34 12.76 5.50 14.93
CA SER A 34 11.77 6.27 15.70
C SER A 34 11.47 5.59 17.04
N GLY A 35 11.38 4.25 17.06
CA GLY A 35 11.21 3.45 18.28
C GLY A 35 12.33 3.66 19.30
N GLN A 36 13.57 3.80 18.84
CA GLN A 36 14.73 4.10 19.68
C GLN A 36 14.59 5.43 20.44
N GLN A 37 13.77 6.37 19.96
CA GLN A 37 13.51 7.63 20.68
C GLN A 37 12.59 7.44 21.90
N PHE A 38 11.89 6.30 21.97
CA PHE A 38 11.00 5.96 23.07
C PHE A 38 11.66 5.03 24.10
N GLU A 39 12.86 4.52 23.83
CA GLU A 39 13.66 3.75 24.80
C GLU A 39 13.97 4.62 26.03
N GLY A 40 13.70 4.09 27.23
CA GLY A 40 13.90 4.82 28.49
C GLY A 40 12.79 5.81 28.88
N GLN A 41 11.83 6.09 27.98
CA GLN A 41 10.61 6.84 28.31
C GLN A 41 9.37 5.93 28.37
N GLN A 42 9.20 5.07 27.37
CA GLN A 42 8.05 4.17 27.24
C GLN A 42 8.50 2.84 26.63
N ASP A 43 9.09 1.97 27.46
CA ASP A 43 9.66 0.70 27.01
C ASP A 43 8.62 -0.24 26.37
N TRP A 44 7.36 -0.19 26.83
CA TRP A 44 6.27 -0.96 26.22
C TRP A 44 6.05 -0.55 24.76
N LEU A 45 6.11 0.76 24.48
CA LEU A 45 5.94 1.32 23.14
C LEU A 45 7.17 1.07 22.28
N ALA A 46 8.37 1.26 22.83
CA ALA A 46 9.62 0.92 22.15
C ALA A 46 9.62 -0.57 21.72
N SER A 47 9.16 -1.47 22.60
CA SER A 47 9.06 -2.91 22.29
C SER A 47 8.01 -3.23 21.22
N ALA A 48 6.91 -2.48 21.18
CA ALA A 48 5.85 -2.66 20.18
C ALA A 48 6.32 -2.15 18.81
N ILE A 49 6.96 -0.98 18.77
CA ILE A 49 7.55 -0.41 17.56
C ILE A 49 8.66 -1.31 17.03
N GLY A 50 9.53 -1.82 17.91
CA GLY A 50 10.61 -2.73 17.54
C GLY A 50 10.10 -4.04 16.93
N ARG A 51 9.03 -4.61 17.50
CA ARG A 51 8.36 -5.79 16.93
C ARG A 51 7.80 -5.50 15.54
N GLY A 52 7.12 -4.36 15.36
CA GLY A 52 6.60 -3.96 14.06
C GLY A 52 7.70 -3.76 13.01
N ALA A 53 8.81 -3.13 13.38
CA ALA A 53 9.95 -2.96 12.47
C ALA A 53 10.59 -4.30 12.06
N ALA A 54 10.71 -5.25 12.98
CA ALA A 54 11.22 -6.60 12.68
C ALA A 54 10.30 -7.36 11.72
N GLU A 55 8.98 -7.24 11.89
CA GLU A 55 7.99 -7.81 10.96
C GLU A 55 8.10 -7.18 9.57
N LEU A 56 8.26 -5.85 9.47
CA LEU A 56 8.47 -5.16 8.20
C LEU A 56 9.76 -5.62 7.49
N ASN A 57 10.85 -5.84 8.23
CA ASN A 57 12.08 -6.38 7.66
C ASN A 57 11.90 -7.81 7.12
N THR A 58 11.16 -8.65 7.85
CA THR A 58 10.80 -10.01 7.41
C THR A 58 9.93 -9.98 6.15
N LEU A 59 9.02 -9.01 6.08
CA LEU A 59 8.19 -8.78 4.91
C LEU A 59 9.01 -8.34 3.69
N ALA A 60 10.00 -7.45 3.86
CA ALA A 60 10.89 -7.02 2.78
C ALA A 60 11.65 -8.21 2.17
N GLY A 61 12.20 -9.10 3.01
CA GLY A 61 12.85 -10.34 2.56
C GLY A 61 11.87 -11.27 1.84
N THR A 62 10.66 -11.43 2.38
CA THR A 62 9.59 -12.22 1.75
C THR A 62 9.20 -11.67 0.37
N ILE A 63 9.09 -10.35 0.21
CA ILE A 63 8.77 -9.71 -1.08
C ILE A 63 9.91 -9.93 -2.11
N ARG A 64 11.17 -9.89 -1.65
CA ARG A 64 12.34 -10.06 -2.51
C ARG A 64 12.50 -11.50 -3.00
N ASP A 65 12.34 -12.47 -2.12
CA ASP A 65 12.73 -13.86 -2.38
C ASP A 65 11.55 -14.78 -2.72
N LYS A 66 10.31 -14.41 -2.37
CA LYS A 66 9.16 -15.32 -2.54
C LYS A 66 8.33 -15.06 -3.79
N ASP A 67 7.89 -16.17 -4.39
CA ASP A 67 6.86 -16.18 -5.40
C ASP A 67 5.49 -15.82 -4.82
N LEU A 68 4.63 -15.23 -5.65
CA LEU A 68 3.25 -14.85 -5.28
C LEU A 68 2.44 -15.99 -4.66
N GLY A 69 2.75 -17.25 -4.99
CA GLY A 69 2.12 -18.43 -4.40
C GLY A 69 2.43 -18.61 -2.92
N GLN A 70 3.66 -18.32 -2.49
CA GLN A 70 4.04 -18.42 -1.09
C GLN A 70 3.46 -17.26 -0.28
N LEU A 71 3.44 -16.05 -0.84
CA LEU A 71 2.79 -14.89 -0.20
C LEU A 71 1.27 -15.15 0.00
N ALA A 72 0.60 -15.74 -1.00
CA ALA A 72 -0.80 -16.13 -0.86
C ALA A 72 -1.00 -17.17 0.25
N SER A 73 -0.07 -18.12 0.41
CA SER A 73 -0.11 -19.11 1.49
C SER A 73 0.02 -18.47 2.87
N GLU A 74 0.86 -17.45 3.04
CA GLU A 74 1.00 -16.72 4.29
C GLU A 74 -0.25 -15.92 4.65
N VAL A 75 -0.81 -15.19 3.67
CA VAL A 75 -2.08 -14.48 3.84
C VAL A 75 -3.20 -15.46 4.24
N GLN A 76 -3.23 -16.64 3.63
CA GLN A 76 -4.20 -17.67 3.97
C GLN A 76 -4.02 -18.20 5.40
N SER A 77 -2.78 -18.37 5.84
CA SER A 77 -2.48 -18.78 7.22
C SER A 77 -2.91 -17.71 8.23
N PHE A 78 -2.60 -16.44 7.94
CA PHE A 78 -3.03 -15.29 8.73
C PHE A 78 -4.56 -15.18 8.81
N ALA A 79 -5.25 -15.32 7.67
CA ALA A 79 -6.71 -15.27 7.61
C ALA A 79 -7.36 -16.35 8.50
N ARG A 80 -6.75 -17.53 8.58
CA ARG A 80 -7.21 -18.62 9.47
C ARG A 80 -6.87 -18.36 10.93
N ALA A 81 -5.70 -17.76 11.20
CA ALA A 81 -5.25 -17.47 12.56
C ALA A 81 -6.03 -16.32 13.20
N GLN A 82 -6.39 -15.30 12.41
CA GLN A 82 -7.03 -14.08 12.91
C GLN A 82 -8.17 -13.61 11.98
N PRO A 83 -9.33 -14.30 11.99
CA PRO A 83 -10.42 -14.02 11.07
C PRO A 83 -10.96 -12.59 11.17
N ALA A 84 -11.05 -12.05 12.40
CA ALA A 84 -11.56 -10.70 12.64
C ALA A 84 -10.65 -9.61 12.06
N LEU A 85 -9.33 -9.75 12.23
CA LEU A 85 -8.35 -8.81 11.67
C LEU A 85 -8.34 -8.88 10.15
N PHE A 86 -8.41 -10.09 9.58
CA PHE A 86 -8.48 -10.27 8.12
C PHE A 86 -9.74 -9.60 7.53
N MET A 87 -10.91 -9.80 8.12
CA MET A 87 -12.15 -9.15 7.68
C MET A 87 -12.06 -7.63 7.77
N GLY A 88 -11.54 -7.10 8.88
CA GLY A 88 -11.33 -5.66 9.04
C GLY A 88 -10.38 -5.08 7.98
N ALA A 89 -9.25 -5.76 7.74
CA ALA A 89 -8.29 -5.36 6.72
C ALA A 89 -8.87 -5.45 5.30
N ALA A 90 -9.64 -6.49 4.98
CA ALA A 90 -10.29 -6.67 3.68
C ALA A 90 -11.32 -5.57 3.39
N LEU A 91 -12.15 -5.23 4.38
CA LEU A 91 -13.11 -4.13 4.27
C LEU A 91 -12.40 -2.77 4.09
N ALA A 92 -11.37 -2.50 4.89
CA ALA A 92 -10.57 -1.28 4.79
C ALA A 92 -9.88 -1.16 3.41
N ALA A 93 -9.30 -2.25 2.91
CA ALA A 93 -8.70 -2.32 1.60
C ALA A 93 -9.73 -2.07 0.49
N GLY A 94 -10.91 -2.69 0.58
CA GLY A 94 -12.01 -2.47 -0.35
C GLY A 94 -12.46 -1.00 -0.39
N PHE A 95 -12.61 -0.37 0.78
CA PHE A 95 -12.93 1.06 0.88
C PHE A 95 -11.82 1.95 0.28
N ALA A 96 -10.55 1.65 0.56
CA ALA A 96 -9.43 2.39 0.01
C ALA A 96 -9.40 2.34 -1.52
N VAL A 97 -9.61 1.15 -2.10
CA VAL A 97 -9.73 0.97 -3.56
C VAL A 97 -10.92 1.76 -4.11
N ALA A 98 -12.09 1.67 -3.47
CA ALA A 98 -13.27 2.44 -3.88
C ALA A 98 -13.04 3.96 -3.82
N ARG A 99 -12.34 4.43 -2.77
CA ARG A 99 -12.01 5.84 -2.58
C ARG A 99 -11.04 6.34 -3.65
N LEU A 100 -9.97 5.60 -3.93
CA LEU A 100 -9.00 5.94 -4.97
C LEU A 100 -9.63 5.89 -6.37
N GLY A 101 -10.48 4.89 -6.64
CA GLY A 101 -11.23 4.81 -7.90
C GLY A 101 -12.13 6.02 -8.13
N LYS A 102 -12.83 6.50 -7.09
CA LYS A 102 -13.64 7.73 -7.17
C LYS A 102 -12.78 8.99 -7.39
N VAL A 103 -11.59 9.07 -6.80
CA VAL A 103 -10.65 10.19 -6.99
C VAL A 103 -10.08 10.19 -8.42
N ALA A 104 -9.74 9.02 -8.95
CA ALA A 104 -9.29 8.88 -10.34
C ALA A 104 -10.38 9.27 -11.36
N ALA A 105 -11.64 8.88 -11.11
CA ALA A 105 -12.77 9.26 -11.96
C ALA A 105 -13.17 10.74 -11.82
N GLY A 106 -13.02 11.35 -10.64
CA GLY A 106 -13.34 12.76 -10.41
C GLY A 106 -12.30 13.74 -10.98
N SER A 107 -11.09 13.28 -11.25
CA SER A 107 -10.01 14.09 -11.83
C SER A 107 -10.15 14.28 -13.34
N LEU A 108 -10.99 13.49 -14.01
CA LEU A 108 -11.25 13.58 -15.45
C LEU A 108 -12.37 14.58 -15.82
N SER A 109 -12.99 15.27 -14.85
CA SER A 109 -14.18 16.12 -15.10
C SER A 109 -14.02 17.57 -14.63
N ARG A 110 -12.79 18.11 -14.61
CA ARG A 110 -12.55 19.50 -14.20
C ARG A 110 -11.68 20.36 -15.12
N ASP A 111 -11.16 19.81 -16.22
CA ASP A 111 -10.34 20.55 -17.19
C ASP A 111 -11.08 20.97 -18.48
N ASP A 112 -12.37 20.63 -18.63
CA ASP A 112 -13.18 20.94 -19.82
C ASP A 112 -14.27 22.00 -19.55
N LEU A 113 -14.02 22.94 -18.63
CA LEU A 113 -14.81 24.17 -18.59
C LEU A 113 -14.05 25.24 -19.39
N PRO A 114 -14.44 25.52 -20.65
CA PRO A 114 -13.96 26.70 -21.33
C PRO A 114 -14.32 27.90 -20.46
N THR A 115 -13.29 28.59 -19.96
CA THR A 115 -13.41 29.96 -19.50
C THR A 115 -13.89 30.75 -20.70
N MET A 116 -15.21 30.97 -20.77
CA MET A 116 -15.78 31.78 -21.84
C MET A 116 -15.14 33.16 -21.69
N PRO A 117 -14.48 33.69 -22.74
CA PRO A 117 -14.09 35.08 -22.74
C PRO A 117 -15.37 35.89 -22.52
N GLU A 118 -15.34 36.70 -21.47
CA GLU A 118 -16.34 37.72 -21.21
C GLU A 118 -16.46 38.57 -22.47
N MET A 119 -17.47 38.29 -23.28
CA MET A 119 -17.80 39.10 -24.43
C MET A 119 -18.39 40.39 -23.89
N SER A 120 -17.48 41.36 -23.70
CA SER A 120 -17.76 42.77 -23.49
C SER A 120 -18.89 43.17 -24.44
N HIS A 121 -20.06 43.38 -23.85
CA HIS A 121 -21.18 44.03 -24.52
C HIS A 121 -20.67 45.32 -25.13
N GLY A 122 -20.77 45.42 -26.46
CA GLY A 122 -20.44 46.65 -27.18
C GLY A 122 -21.32 47.79 -26.70
N GLN A 123 -20.86 49.02 -26.87
CA GLN A 123 -21.70 50.21 -26.90
C GLN A 123 -20.99 51.35 -27.64
N HIS A 124 -21.76 51.92 -28.58
CA HIS A 124 -21.64 53.17 -29.34
C HIS A 124 -20.83 53.16 -30.63
#